data_AF-A0A2S9YR53-F1
#
_entry.id   AF-A0A2S9YR53-F1
#
_cell.length_a   1.000
_cell.length_b   1.000
_cell.length_c   1.000
_cell.angle_alpha   90.00
_cell.angle_beta   90.00
_cell.angle_gamma   90.00
#
_symmetry.space_group_name_H-M   'P 1'
#
loop_
_entity.id
_entity.type
_entity.pdbx_description
1 polymer ?
#
loop_
_entity_poly.entity_id
_entity_poly.type
_entity_poly.pdbx_seq_one_letter_code
_entity_poly.pdbx_strand_id
1 'polypeptide(L)'
;MHVDRSRFLFLTASLAAAACNQAQSANPDIASGAKAARASSSGDDAEPLANREAEASGQASVWLEIEPGTEDKPRPSADKDCSNSAGQPRACSLTAPSSHCESFDSTLALCRGFPEFMQPRAAEAAVDCMLAASGTQAICDWQIWQQCTGAGLQATCVDARTLLTCESMSSSCGGGLDVFTCQQALSAVRPQHAERVASCIQEFCEISFCVSEFWTF
;
A
#
# COMPACT_ATOMS: atom_id res chain seq x y z
N MET A 1 5.98 35.39 18.25
CA MET A 1 6.45 34.00 18.36
C MET A 1 6.42 33.40 16.96
N HIS A 2 7.59 33.08 16.39
CA HIS A 2 7.72 32.58 15.03
C HIS A 2 7.84 31.07 15.10
N VAL A 3 6.83 30.34 14.63
CA VAL A 3 6.84 28.87 14.60
C VAL A 3 7.50 28.44 13.30
N ASP A 4 8.61 27.73 13.41
CA ASP A 4 9.41 27.25 12.28
C ASP A 4 8.62 26.20 11.49
N ARG A 5 8.07 26.59 10.33
CA ARG A 5 7.26 25.73 9.44
C ARG A 5 7.99 24.46 9.00
N SER A 6 9.32 24.53 8.91
CA SER A 6 10.19 23.41 8.54
C SER A 6 10.12 22.26 9.56
N ARG A 7 10.07 22.58 10.85
CA ARG A 7 10.00 21.59 11.94
C ARG A 7 8.61 20.98 12.08
N PHE A 8 7.56 21.73 11.75
CA PHE A 8 6.20 21.21 11.76
C PHE A 8 6.00 20.17 10.65
N LEU A 9 6.54 20.41 9.45
CA LEU A 9 6.44 19.47 8.33
C LEU A 9 7.24 18.17 8.57
N PHE A 10 8.39 18.25 9.24
CA PHE A 10 9.17 17.05 9.58
C PHE A 10 8.47 16.16 10.61
N LEU A 11 7.81 16.74 11.62
CA LEU A 11 7.03 16.00 12.61
C LEU A 11 5.81 15.30 12.00
N THR A 12 5.14 15.93 11.04
CA THR A 12 3.97 15.32 10.35
C THR A 12 4.39 14.14 9.47
N ALA A 13 5.55 14.22 8.80
CA ALA A 13 6.04 13.12 7.96
C ALA A 13 6.40 11.87 8.77
N SER A 14 6.97 12.03 9.97
CA SER A 14 7.30 10.88 10.84
C SER A 14 6.05 10.18 11.41
N LEU A 15 4.94 10.90 11.58
CA LEU A 15 3.69 10.35 12.11
C LEU A 15 2.94 9.52 11.05
N ALA A 16 3.04 9.87 9.76
CA ALA A 16 2.45 9.10 8.67
C ALA A 16 3.17 7.76 8.44
N ALA A 17 4.49 7.70 8.63
CA ALA A 17 5.26 6.47 8.48
C ALA A 17 5.01 5.44 9.59
N ALA A 18 4.58 5.87 10.78
CA ALA A 18 4.30 4.97 11.91
C ALA A 18 2.92 4.29 11.84
N ALA A 19 1.99 4.78 11.00
CA ALA A 19 0.62 4.29 10.94
C ALA A 19 0.43 3.03 10.06
N CYS A 20 1.33 2.77 9.11
CA CYS A 20 1.18 1.64 8.18
C CYS A 20 1.75 0.30 8.70
N ASN A 21 2.34 0.24 9.91
CA ASN A 21 3.01 -0.96 10.42
C ASN A 21 2.40 -1.56 11.70
N GLN A 22 1.19 -1.16 12.12
CA GLN A 22 0.51 -1.83 13.23
C GLN A 22 -0.59 -2.78 12.74
N ALA A 23 -0.16 -3.95 12.27
CA ALA A 23 -0.98 -5.15 12.38
C ALA A 23 -0.85 -5.72 13.81
N GLN A 24 -1.98 -6.17 14.36
CA GLN A 24 -2.20 -6.52 15.77
C GLN A 24 -1.28 -7.61 16.35
N SER A 25 -0.94 -7.40 17.63
CA SER A 25 -0.82 -8.47 18.63
C SER A 25 -1.44 -7.99 19.95
N ALA A 26 -2.12 -8.88 20.65
CA ALA A 26 -3.14 -8.60 21.64
C ALA A 26 -2.64 -8.57 23.10
N ASN A 27 -3.38 -7.80 23.91
CA ASN A 27 -3.59 -7.87 25.37
C ASN A 27 -2.56 -7.27 26.37
N PRO A 28 -3.04 -6.87 27.57
CA PRO A 28 -2.52 -5.76 28.39
C PRO A 28 -1.57 -6.21 29.51
N ASP A 29 -1.15 -5.22 30.31
CA ASP A 29 -0.27 -5.26 31.49
C ASP A 29 1.22 -5.03 31.20
N ILE A 30 1.67 -3.78 31.41
CA ILE A 30 2.47 -3.41 32.58
C ILE A 30 2.73 -1.89 32.53
N ALA A 31 2.53 -1.28 33.69
CA ALA A 31 2.69 0.14 33.93
C ALA A 31 4.14 0.62 33.87
N SER A 32 4.24 1.94 33.70
CA SER A 32 5.18 2.83 34.38
C SER A 32 6.49 3.15 33.66
N GLY A 33 6.79 4.46 33.60
CA GLY A 33 8.18 4.91 33.48
C GLY A 33 8.44 6.07 32.55
N ALA A 34 7.89 7.25 32.85
CA ALA A 34 8.38 8.51 32.31
C ALA A 34 9.88 8.71 32.56
N LYS A 35 10.61 9.33 31.63
CA LYS A 35 11.22 10.66 31.83
C LYS A 35 12.05 11.15 30.65
N ALA A 36 11.78 12.40 30.29
CA ALA A 36 12.64 13.28 29.53
C ALA A 36 13.82 13.81 30.38
N ALA A 37 14.97 14.04 29.73
CA ALA A 37 15.97 15.07 30.03
C ALA A 37 16.87 15.17 28.78
N ARG A 38 16.89 16.22 27.96
CA ARG A 38 17.16 17.65 28.15
C ARG A 38 18.66 17.97 28.39
N ALA A 39 19.31 18.27 27.26
CA ALA A 39 20.11 19.46 26.94
C ALA A 39 21.47 19.77 27.62
N SER A 40 22.35 20.33 26.75
CA SER A 40 23.49 21.26 26.95
C SER A 40 24.85 20.62 26.67
N SER A 41 25.81 21.23 25.97
CA SER A 41 25.88 22.52 25.27
C SER A 41 27.25 22.63 24.58
N SER A 42 27.28 23.28 23.40
CA SER A 42 28.29 24.24 22.87
C SER A 42 29.80 23.90 22.83
N GLY A 43 30.43 24.14 21.66
CA GLY A 43 31.82 24.63 21.59
C GLY A 43 32.59 24.28 20.32
N ASP A 44 32.57 25.22 19.37
CA ASP A 44 33.59 25.68 18.38
C ASP A 44 34.69 24.78 17.74
N ASP A 45 34.93 25.12 16.47
CA ASP A 45 35.89 24.63 15.47
C ASP A 45 37.39 24.63 15.87
N ALA A 46 38.13 23.61 15.42
CA ALA A 46 39.48 23.72 14.80
C ALA A 46 40.08 22.33 14.43
N GLU A 47 40.35 22.11 13.14
CA GLU A 47 41.34 21.13 12.61
C GLU A 47 42.70 21.85 12.41
N PRO A 48 43.90 21.19 12.41
CA PRO A 48 44.19 20.01 11.57
C PRO A 48 45.21 18.94 12.08
N LEU A 49 45.07 17.73 11.50
CA LEU A 49 46.05 16.69 11.09
C LEU A 49 47.40 16.51 11.83
N ALA A 50 47.58 15.36 12.51
CA ALA A 50 48.78 14.49 12.43
C ALA A 50 48.59 13.12 13.12
N ASN A 51 49.16 12.08 12.49
CA ASN A 51 49.04 10.64 12.77
C ASN A 51 49.48 10.16 14.17
N ARG A 52 48.71 9.24 14.80
CA ARG A 52 49.05 7.80 14.99
C ARG A 52 48.07 7.07 15.93
N GLU A 53 47.51 6.00 15.39
CA GLU A 53 47.23 4.66 15.96
C GLU A 53 46.62 4.50 17.37
N ALA A 54 45.45 3.84 17.33
CA ALA A 54 44.89 2.89 18.29
C ALA A 54 44.22 3.44 19.56
N GLU A 55 42.90 3.70 19.46
CA GLU A 55 41.98 3.37 20.53
C GLU A 55 40.64 2.87 19.96
N ALA A 56 40.31 1.63 20.31
CA ALA A 56 39.10 0.95 19.94
C ALA A 56 37.93 1.51 20.76
N SER A 57 37.09 2.37 20.16
CA SER A 57 35.76 2.67 20.69
C SER A 57 34.73 1.88 19.89
N GLY A 58 34.25 0.79 20.47
CA GLY A 58 33.20 -0.04 19.90
C GLY A 58 31.94 0.77 19.61
N GLN A 59 31.74 1.10 18.35
CA GLN A 59 30.39 1.30 17.83
C GLN A 59 29.76 -0.09 17.81
N ALA A 60 28.84 -0.31 18.74
CA ALA A 60 27.97 -1.47 18.72
C ALA A 60 27.25 -1.50 17.38
N SER A 61 27.76 -2.32 16.46
CA SER A 61 26.99 -2.79 15.34
C SER A 61 25.86 -3.59 15.97
N VAL A 62 24.65 -3.00 15.98
CA VAL A 62 23.43 -3.75 16.28
C VAL A 62 23.26 -4.70 15.09
N TRP A 63 23.89 -5.86 15.19
CA TRP A 63 23.55 -7.01 14.39
C TRP A 63 22.15 -7.41 14.86
N LEU A 64 21.13 -7.04 14.09
CA LEU A 64 19.85 -7.70 14.16
C LEU A 64 20.13 -9.14 13.74
N GLU A 65 20.37 -9.99 14.73
CA GLU A 65 20.48 -11.43 14.59
C GLU A 65 19.09 -11.89 14.12
N ILE A 66 18.90 -11.93 12.80
CA ILE A 66 17.73 -12.52 12.18
C ILE A 66 17.85 -14.00 12.51
N GLU A 67 17.01 -14.48 13.43
CA GLU A 67 17.00 -15.89 13.80
C GLU A 67 16.91 -16.75 12.52
N PRO A 68 17.82 -17.73 12.34
CA PRO A 68 17.76 -18.63 11.20
C PRO A 68 16.44 -19.41 11.28
N GLY A 69 15.46 -19.01 10.46
CA GLY A 69 14.10 -19.53 10.50
C GLY A 69 13.01 -18.54 10.08
N THR A 70 13.29 -17.23 9.98
CA THR A 70 12.39 -16.26 9.32
C THR A 70 12.65 -16.17 7.81
N GLU A 71 13.03 -17.29 7.19
CA GLU A 71 13.18 -17.37 5.74
C GLU A 71 11.86 -16.94 5.10
N ASP A 72 11.96 -16.02 4.14
CA ASP A 72 10.88 -15.54 3.28
C ASP A 72 9.89 -16.67 3.03
N LYS A 73 8.74 -16.62 3.72
CA LYS A 73 7.69 -17.61 3.51
C LYS A 73 7.42 -17.60 2.01
N PRO A 74 7.58 -18.72 1.30
CA PRO A 74 7.41 -18.76 -0.14
C PRO A 74 6.08 -18.07 -0.45
N ARG A 75 6.12 -16.99 -1.23
CA ARG A 75 4.90 -16.34 -1.70
C ARG A 75 4.01 -17.45 -2.24
N PRO A 76 2.73 -17.51 -1.83
CA PRO A 76 1.86 -18.62 -2.18
C PRO A 76 1.93 -18.83 -3.69
N SER A 77 2.58 -19.92 -4.08
CA SER A 77 2.78 -20.28 -5.47
C SER A 77 1.40 -20.42 -6.10
N ALA A 78 1.21 -19.74 -7.24
CA ALA A 78 -0.05 -19.65 -7.96
C ALA A 78 -0.80 -20.98 -7.90
N ASP A 79 -1.90 -20.97 -7.17
CA ASP A 79 -2.74 -22.15 -6.99
C ASP A 79 -3.16 -22.62 -8.40
N LYS A 80 -2.83 -23.87 -8.77
CA LYS A 80 -2.96 -24.33 -10.16
C LYS A 80 -4.40 -24.30 -10.67
N ASP A 81 -5.35 -24.26 -9.74
CA ASP A 81 -6.79 -24.20 -10.02
C ASP A 81 -7.37 -22.78 -9.84
N CYS A 82 -6.50 -21.76 -9.70
CA CYS A 82 -6.91 -20.38 -9.53
C CYS A 82 -7.41 -19.80 -10.86
N SER A 83 -8.74 -19.64 -10.98
CA SER A 83 -9.37 -18.95 -12.11
C SER A 83 -9.84 -17.54 -11.73
N ASN A 84 -9.45 -16.54 -12.52
CA ASN A 84 -9.96 -15.16 -12.39
C ASN A 84 -11.38 -14.99 -12.94
N SER A 85 -11.81 -15.89 -13.84
CA SER A 85 -13.17 -15.88 -14.38
C SER A 85 -14.18 -16.54 -13.43
N ALA A 86 -13.72 -17.18 -12.36
CA ALA A 86 -14.58 -17.69 -11.29
C ALA A 86 -15.07 -16.55 -10.40
N GLY A 87 -16.23 -16.74 -9.79
CA GLY A 87 -16.84 -15.76 -8.89
C GLY A 87 -18.11 -15.17 -9.46
N GLN A 88 -18.94 -14.62 -8.58
CA GLN A 88 -20.18 -13.95 -8.94
C GLN A 88 -20.32 -12.68 -8.09
N PRO A 89 -19.74 -11.57 -8.55
CA PRO A 89 -19.79 -10.30 -7.83
C PRO A 89 -21.22 -9.96 -7.43
N ARG A 90 -21.41 -9.64 -6.16
CA ARG A 90 -22.72 -9.22 -5.67
C ARG A 90 -23.14 -7.92 -6.33
N ALA A 91 -24.46 -7.68 -6.37
CA ALA A 91 -24.95 -6.37 -6.76
C ALA A 91 -24.48 -5.33 -5.73
N CYS A 92 -23.97 -4.20 -6.21
CA CYS A 92 -23.56 -3.12 -5.34
C CYS A 92 -24.78 -2.38 -4.76
N SER A 93 -25.07 -2.63 -3.48
CA SER A 93 -26.17 -2.03 -2.72
C SER A 93 -25.66 -1.39 -1.43
N LEU A 94 -24.85 -0.33 -1.57
CA LEU A 94 -24.30 0.41 -0.44
C LEU A 94 -25.38 1.28 0.23
N THR A 95 -25.19 1.55 1.53
CA THR A 95 -26.02 2.45 2.33
C THR A 95 -25.12 3.49 2.99
N ALA A 96 -25.49 4.77 2.91
CA ALA A 96 -24.76 5.83 3.60
C ALA A 96 -25.10 5.81 5.10
N PRO A 97 -24.12 6.03 5.99
CA PRO A 97 -24.36 6.12 7.44
C PRO A 97 -25.15 7.38 7.83
N SER A 98 -25.09 8.44 7.03
CA SER A 98 -25.75 9.73 7.27
C SER A 98 -26.00 10.48 5.97
N SER A 99 -26.80 11.55 6.03
CA SER A 99 -27.05 12.46 4.90
C SER A 99 -25.86 13.33 4.50
N HIS A 100 -24.77 13.35 5.29
CA HIS A 100 -23.59 14.21 5.07
C HIS A 100 -22.39 13.43 4.52
N CYS A 101 -22.63 12.49 3.61
CA CYS A 101 -21.61 11.64 3.01
C CYS A 101 -21.35 12.10 1.56
N GLU A 102 -20.57 13.16 1.37
CA GLU A 102 -20.39 13.82 0.06
C GLU A 102 -19.77 12.89 -1.01
N SER A 103 -18.93 11.95 -0.59
CA SER A 103 -18.27 10.96 -1.46
C SER A 103 -19.17 9.78 -1.83
N PHE A 104 -20.34 9.62 -1.20
CA PHE A 104 -21.14 8.39 -1.30
C PHE A 104 -21.54 8.05 -2.73
N ASP A 105 -22.00 9.05 -3.50
CA ASP A 105 -22.46 8.83 -4.86
C ASP A 105 -21.31 8.35 -5.76
N SER A 106 -20.10 8.91 -5.58
CA SER A 106 -18.89 8.46 -6.28
C SER A 106 -18.49 7.04 -5.85
N THR A 107 -18.50 6.75 -4.55
CA THR A 107 -18.21 5.42 -3.99
C THR A 107 -19.20 4.37 -4.53
N LEU A 108 -20.49 4.72 -4.64
CA LEU A 108 -21.54 3.86 -5.19
C LEU A 108 -21.37 3.62 -6.69
N ALA A 109 -21.08 4.67 -7.46
CA ALA A 109 -20.82 4.55 -8.89
C ALA A 109 -19.63 3.62 -9.16
N LEU A 110 -18.52 3.81 -8.43
CA LEU A 110 -17.34 2.98 -8.56
C LEU A 110 -17.58 1.52 -8.15
N CYS A 111 -18.32 1.31 -7.07
CA CYS A 111 -18.70 -0.05 -6.65
C CYS A 111 -19.58 -0.77 -7.69
N ARG A 112 -20.45 -0.05 -8.42
CA ARG A 112 -21.20 -0.60 -9.57
C ARG A 112 -20.32 -0.85 -10.78
N GLY A 113 -19.26 -0.07 -10.94
CA GLY A 113 -18.27 -0.27 -11.99
C GLY A 113 -17.51 -1.58 -11.83
N PHE A 114 -17.14 -2.00 -10.62
CA PHE A 114 -16.22 -3.14 -10.40
C PHE A 114 -16.45 -4.36 -11.32
N PRO A 115 -17.68 -4.90 -11.45
CA PRO A 115 -17.94 -6.03 -12.33
C PRO A 115 -17.70 -5.78 -13.82
N GLU A 116 -17.79 -4.53 -14.29
CA GLU A 116 -17.63 -4.16 -15.70
C GLU A 116 -16.18 -4.14 -16.16
N PHE A 117 -15.25 -3.75 -15.28
CA PHE A 117 -13.84 -3.56 -15.62
C PHE A 117 -12.91 -4.59 -15.00
N MET A 118 -13.23 -5.14 -13.83
CA MET A 118 -12.46 -6.21 -13.20
C MET A 118 -12.97 -7.60 -13.60
N GLN A 119 -12.09 -8.58 -13.51
CA GLN A 119 -12.43 -10.00 -13.59
C GLN A 119 -13.36 -10.39 -12.43
N PRO A 120 -14.27 -11.37 -12.61
CA PRO A 120 -15.24 -11.76 -11.60
C PRO A 120 -14.67 -11.97 -10.20
N ARG A 121 -13.56 -12.70 -10.05
CA ARG A 121 -12.94 -12.97 -8.75
C ARG A 121 -12.49 -11.68 -8.04
N ALA A 122 -11.84 -10.80 -8.79
CA ALA A 122 -11.32 -9.53 -8.27
C ALA A 122 -12.45 -8.55 -7.96
N ALA A 123 -13.45 -8.49 -8.84
CA ALA A 123 -14.65 -7.68 -8.65
C ALA A 123 -15.44 -8.13 -7.42
N GLU A 124 -15.60 -9.43 -7.20
CA GLU A 124 -16.30 -9.97 -6.04
C GLU A 124 -15.62 -9.54 -4.74
N ALA A 125 -14.30 -9.69 -4.63
CA ALA A 125 -13.55 -9.26 -3.46
C ALA A 125 -13.60 -7.74 -3.23
N ALA A 126 -13.53 -6.94 -4.30
CA ALA A 126 -13.63 -5.48 -4.19
C ALA A 126 -15.03 -5.03 -3.75
N VAL A 127 -16.08 -5.63 -4.32
CA VAL A 127 -17.47 -5.35 -3.94
C VAL A 127 -17.75 -5.82 -2.51
N ASP A 128 -17.29 -7.00 -2.11
CA ASP A 128 -17.45 -7.50 -0.74
C ASP A 128 -16.75 -6.60 0.28
N CYS A 129 -15.57 -6.04 -0.05
CA CYS A 129 -14.92 -5.02 0.77
C CYS A 129 -15.78 -3.77 0.93
N MET A 130 -16.36 -3.24 -0.15
CA MET A 130 -17.23 -2.06 -0.09
C MET A 130 -18.52 -2.34 0.71
N LEU A 131 -19.11 -3.52 0.51
CA LEU A 131 -20.29 -3.97 1.24
C LEU A 131 -19.99 -4.12 2.74
N ALA A 132 -18.79 -4.56 3.12
CA ALA A 132 -18.38 -4.62 4.52
C ALA A 132 -18.28 -3.24 5.18
N ALA A 133 -17.96 -2.19 4.42
CA ALA A 133 -17.94 -0.81 4.89
C ALA A 133 -19.32 -0.11 4.83
N SER A 134 -20.29 -0.70 4.15
CA SER A 134 -21.64 -0.15 3.96
C SER A 134 -22.32 0.17 5.29
N GLY A 135 -22.97 1.33 5.38
CA GLY A 135 -23.66 1.80 6.59
C GLY A 135 -22.73 2.34 7.69
N THR A 136 -21.42 2.37 7.46
CA THR A 136 -20.42 2.92 8.41
C THR A 136 -19.80 4.22 7.87
N GLN A 137 -19.15 5.01 8.73
CA GLN A 137 -18.43 6.22 8.30
C GLN A 137 -17.27 5.93 7.33
N ALA A 138 -16.74 4.70 7.30
CA ALA A 138 -15.67 4.34 6.37
C ALA A 138 -16.10 4.45 4.91
N ILE A 139 -17.38 4.24 4.58
CA ILE A 139 -17.87 4.38 3.19
C ILE A 139 -17.84 5.83 2.68
N CYS A 140 -17.76 6.79 3.60
CA CYS A 140 -17.63 8.21 3.30
C CYS A 140 -16.18 8.65 3.11
N ASP A 141 -15.21 7.77 3.36
CA ASP A 141 -13.80 8.06 3.11
C ASP A 141 -13.51 8.04 1.60
N TRP A 142 -12.91 9.10 1.09
CA TRP A 142 -12.45 9.17 -0.31
C TRP A 142 -11.40 8.12 -0.65
N GLN A 143 -10.80 7.43 0.32
CA GLN A 143 -9.82 6.37 0.10
C GLN A 143 -10.40 4.96 0.19
N ILE A 144 -11.66 4.77 0.58
CA ILE A 144 -12.24 3.42 0.75
C ILE A 144 -12.18 2.61 -0.55
N TRP A 145 -12.35 3.29 -1.69
CA TRP A 145 -12.26 2.66 -2.99
C TRP A 145 -10.85 2.17 -3.32
N GLN A 146 -9.80 2.86 -2.88
CA GLN A 146 -8.40 2.42 -3.08
C GLN A 146 -8.15 1.14 -2.31
N GLN A 147 -8.61 1.10 -1.07
CA GLN A 147 -8.49 -0.07 -0.19
C GLN A 147 -9.23 -1.28 -0.80
N CYS A 148 -10.46 -1.09 -1.26
CA CYS A 148 -11.25 -2.18 -1.84
C CYS A 148 -10.78 -2.59 -3.24
N THR A 149 -10.25 -1.67 -4.06
CA THR A 149 -9.52 -2.03 -5.27
C THR A 149 -8.32 -2.90 -4.93
N GLY A 150 -7.55 -2.55 -3.90
CA GLY A 150 -6.42 -3.34 -3.40
C GLY A 150 -6.84 -4.76 -2.99
N ALA A 151 -7.97 -4.91 -2.29
CA ALA A 151 -8.53 -6.23 -1.96
C ALA A 151 -8.85 -7.05 -3.21
N GLY A 152 -9.42 -6.43 -4.25
CA GLY A 152 -9.65 -7.07 -5.55
C GLY A 152 -8.36 -7.53 -6.24
N LEU A 153 -7.32 -6.68 -6.26
CA LEU A 153 -6.01 -7.03 -6.82
C LEU A 153 -5.38 -8.21 -6.07
N GLN A 154 -5.46 -8.21 -4.74
CA GLN A 154 -4.92 -9.29 -3.90
C GLN A 154 -5.67 -10.61 -4.06
N ALA A 155 -6.97 -10.56 -4.34
CA ALA A 155 -7.78 -11.76 -4.58
C ALA A 155 -7.49 -12.44 -5.94
N THR A 156 -6.74 -11.77 -6.82
CA THR A 156 -6.51 -12.21 -8.20
C THR A 156 -5.43 -13.29 -8.30
N CYS A 157 -5.68 -14.25 -9.18
CA CYS A 157 -4.71 -15.23 -9.64
C CYS A 157 -3.72 -14.57 -10.60
N VAL A 158 -2.44 -14.59 -10.28
CA VAL A 158 -1.40 -14.03 -11.15
C VAL A 158 -1.25 -14.87 -12.42
N ASP A 159 -1.42 -14.25 -13.59
CA ASP A 159 -1.14 -14.87 -14.89
C ASP A 159 0.34 -14.74 -15.24
N ALA A 160 1.04 -15.89 -15.34
CA ALA A 160 2.44 -15.96 -15.73
C ALA A 160 2.74 -15.30 -17.09
N ARG A 161 1.76 -15.20 -17.99
CA ARG A 161 1.92 -14.54 -19.30
C ARG A 161 2.22 -13.05 -19.18
N THR A 162 1.84 -12.42 -18.07
CA THR A 162 2.07 -10.99 -17.82
C THR A 162 3.47 -10.68 -17.32
N LEU A 163 4.28 -11.69 -16.99
CA LEU A 163 5.61 -11.52 -16.38
C LEU A 163 6.54 -10.65 -17.22
N LEU A 164 6.77 -11.04 -18.48
CA LEU A 164 7.69 -10.32 -19.36
C LEU A 164 7.25 -8.87 -19.60
N THR A 165 5.94 -8.65 -19.70
CA THR A 165 5.37 -7.31 -19.84
C THR A 165 5.66 -6.45 -18.60
N CYS A 166 5.43 -6.99 -17.41
CA CYS A 166 5.66 -6.29 -16.15
C CYS A 166 7.15 -6.08 -15.83
N GLU A 167 8.02 -7.02 -16.19
CA GLU A 167 9.48 -6.84 -16.09
C GLU A 167 9.96 -5.69 -16.99
N SER A 168 9.46 -5.62 -18.23
CA SER A 168 9.75 -4.53 -19.16
C SER A 168 9.25 -3.18 -18.64
N MET A 169 8.03 -3.13 -18.09
CA MET A 169 7.49 -1.90 -17.48
C MET A 169 8.29 -1.50 -16.25
N SER A 170 8.63 -2.45 -15.37
CA SER A 170 9.45 -2.18 -14.19
C SER A 170 10.81 -1.60 -14.56
N SER A 171 11.48 -2.18 -15.58
CA SER A 171 12.73 -1.61 -16.09
C SER A 171 12.54 -0.21 -16.69
N SER A 172 11.45 0.04 -17.41
CA SER A 172 11.15 1.36 -17.99
C SER A 172 10.89 2.41 -16.89
N CYS A 173 10.30 1.98 -15.78
CA CYS A 173 10.04 2.77 -14.58
C CYS A 173 11.25 2.85 -13.62
N GLY A 174 12.45 2.47 -14.06
CA GLY A 174 13.66 2.52 -13.23
C GLY A 174 13.62 1.60 -12.00
N GLY A 175 12.81 0.55 -12.03
CA GLY A 175 12.60 -0.38 -10.91
C GLY A 175 11.58 0.10 -9.87
N GLY A 176 10.93 1.24 -10.06
CA GLY A 176 9.93 1.77 -9.12
C GLY A 176 8.61 1.00 -9.09
N LEU A 177 8.34 0.20 -10.12
CA LEU A 177 7.14 -0.61 -10.25
C LEU A 177 7.43 -2.06 -9.81
N ASP A 178 6.75 -2.53 -8.76
CA ASP A 178 6.83 -3.93 -8.34
C ASP A 178 6.21 -4.85 -9.40
N VAL A 179 7.01 -5.78 -9.92
CA VAL A 179 6.61 -6.69 -11.00
C VAL A 179 5.40 -7.52 -10.58
N PHE A 180 5.38 -8.05 -9.36
CA PHE A 180 4.29 -8.89 -8.89
C PHE A 180 2.97 -8.10 -8.77
N THR A 181 3.02 -6.89 -8.23
CA THR A 181 1.85 -6.01 -8.14
C THR A 181 1.35 -5.63 -9.54
N CYS A 182 2.26 -5.39 -10.50
CA CYS A 182 1.89 -5.19 -11.91
C CYS A 182 1.17 -6.41 -12.48
N GLN A 183 1.67 -7.62 -12.22
CA GLN A 183 1.03 -8.85 -12.69
C GLN A 183 -0.35 -9.04 -12.06
N GLN A 184 -0.50 -8.76 -10.76
CA GLN A 184 -1.80 -8.78 -10.09
C GLN A 184 -2.77 -7.79 -10.74
N ALA A 185 -2.34 -6.56 -11.01
CA ALA A 185 -3.15 -5.54 -11.66
C ALA A 185 -3.63 -5.97 -13.05
N LEU A 186 -2.71 -6.42 -13.91
CA LEU A 186 -3.06 -6.87 -15.27
C LEU A 186 -3.91 -8.13 -15.28
N SER A 187 -3.76 -8.99 -14.27
CA SER A 187 -4.57 -10.20 -14.13
C SER A 187 -5.96 -9.92 -13.55
N ALA A 188 -6.11 -8.84 -12.78
CA ALA A 188 -7.34 -8.48 -12.06
C ALA A 188 -8.34 -7.77 -12.97
N VAL A 189 -7.85 -7.12 -14.02
CA VAL A 189 -8.66 -6.41 -15.00
C VAL A 189 -9.14 -7.34 -16.11
N ARG A 190 -10.30 -7.04 -16.70
CA ARG A 190 -10.79 -7.80 -17.84
C ARG A 190 -9.85 -7.67 -19.03
N PRO A 191 -9.77 -8.68 -19.92
CA PRO A 191 -8.82 -8.67 -21.03
C PRO A 191 -9.02 -7.48 -21.97
N GLN A 192 -10.28 -7.03 -22.12
CA GLN A 192 -10.65 -5.87 -22.93
C GLN A 192 -10.08 -4.52 -22.42
N HIS A 193 -9.65 -4.45 -21.15
CA HIS A 193 -9.07 -3.25 -20.53
C HIS A 193 -7.58 -3.40 -20.22
N ALA A 194 -7.03 -4.61 -20.29
CA ALA A 194 -5.66 -4.91 -19.88
C ALA A 194 -4.62 -4.09 -20.65
N GLU A 195 -4.77 -3.92 -21.97
CA GLU A 195 -3.86 -3.12 -22.79
C GLU A 195 -3.86 -1.64 -22.38
N ARG A 196 -5.05 -1.10 -22.08
CA ARG A 196 -5.19 0.30 -21.67
C ARG A 196 -4.56 0.55 -20.29
N VAL A 197 -4.78 -0.37 -19.36
CA VAL A 197 -4.16 -0.34 -18.01
C VAL A 197 -2.65 -0.49 -18.11
N ALA A 198 -2.16 -1.42 -18.93
CA ALA A 198 -0.74 -1.58 -19.23
C ALA A 198 -0.11 -0.28 -19.76
N SER A 199 -0.75 0.38 -20.73
CA SER A 199 -0.27 1.66 -21.26
C SER A 199 -0.21 2.74 -20.19
N CYS A 200 -1.23 2.85 -19.35
CA CYS A 200 -1.24 3.81 -18.25
C CYS A 200 -0.10 3.52 -17.25
N ILE A 201 0.09 2.25 -16.86
CA ILE A 201 1.16 1.86 -15.94
C ILE A 201 2.54 2.19 -16.53
N GLN A 202 2.73 1.97 -17.83
CA GLN A 202 3.98 2.30 -18.50
C GLN A 202 4.27 3.82 -18.53
N GLU A 203 3.23 4.65 -18.61
CA GLU A 203 3.36 6.11 -18.64
C GLU A 203 3.55 6.72 -17.24
N PHE A 204 2.75 6.29 -16.27
CA PHE A 204 2.71 6.88 -14.93
C PHE A 204 3.52 6.12 -13.89
N CYS A 205 3.91 4.88 -14.18
CA CYS A 205 4.60 3.99 -13.23
C CYS A 205 3.83 3.77 -11.91
N GLU A 206 2.50 3.93 -11.93
CA GLU A 206 1.64 3.79 -10.74
C GLU A 206 0.39 2.96 -11.04
N ILE A 207 0.21 1.87 -10.28
CA ILE A 207 -0.88 0.90 -10.49
C ILE A 207 -2.20 1.40 -9.92
N SER A 208 -2.19 1.95 -8.70
CA SER A 208 -3.37 2.44 -7.99
C SER A 208 -4.14 3.44 -8.84
N PHE A 209 -3.43 4.41 -9.39
CA PHE A 209 -3.99 5.42 -10.28
C PHE A 209 -4.59 4.78 -11.54
N CYS A 210 -3.83 3.95 -12.25
CA CYS A 210 -4.25 3.38 -13.53
C CYS A 210 -5.42 2.39 -13.46
N VAL A 211 -5.58 1.68 -12.34
CA VAL A 211 -6.74 0.80 -12.13
C VAL A 211 -7.99 1.62 -11.77
N SER A 212 -7.81 2.87 -11.33
CA SER A 212 -8.88 3.72 -10.79
C SER A 212 -9.41 4.81 -11.72
N GLU A 213 -8.58 5.37 -12.59
CA GLU A 213 -9.01 6.43 -13.51
C GLU A 213 -10.01 5.94 -14.58
N PHE A 214 -10.12 4.62 -14.77
CA PHE A 214 -11.06 4.06 -15.74
C PHE A 214 -12.51 4.05 -15.27
N TRP A 215 -12.80 4.40 -14.02
CA TRP A 215 -14.16 4.47 -13.49
C TRP A 215 -14.84 5.82 -13.75
N THR A 216 -14.10 6.84 -14.18
CA THR A 216 -14.56 8.24 -14.25
C THR A 216 -14.94 8.74 -15.65
N PHE A 217 -14.87 7.89 -16.68
CA PHE A 217 -15.23 8.21 -18.07
C PHE A 217 -16.30 7.27 -18.62
#